data_AF-A0A955JL43-F1
#
_entry.id   AF-A0A955JL43-F1
#
_cell.length_a   1.000
_cell.length_b   1.000
_cell.length_c   1.000
_cell.angle_alpha   90.00
_cell.angle_beta   90.00
_cell.angle_gamma   90.00
#
_symmetry.space_group_name_H-M   'P 1'
#
loop_
_entity.id
_entity.type
_entity.pdbx_description
1 polymer ?
#
loop_
_entity_poly.entity_id
_entity_poly.type
_entity_poly.pdbx_seq_one_letter_code
_entity_poly.pdbx_strand_id
1 'polypeptide(L)'
;MKKLLLASVAASGLAFAAAPAHADIDLELGGYFKGYGVYVSQDESAGNSVNNFDIVRDTELHVGGETTLDNGLTVGAHVEFKVDGEDGSAGNDESYAYFSGNWGRVNFGNEDGAGYLLQVAAPSADSNLDGIRQYVQPFNYGIMGTPAGLTTAVTAGGLDYDMDIAGKTDKITYLSPIFSGFQVGLSYSPDTDA
;
A
#
# COMPACT_ATOMS: atom_id res chain seq x y z
N MET A 1 -24.80 38.63 15.91
CA MET A 1 -24.75 39.12 14.52
C MET A 1 -23.36 38.91 13.94
N LYS A 2 -23.07 37.72 13.36
CA LYS A 2 -21.85 37.39 12.58
C LYS A 2 -22.13 36.19 11.66
N LYS A 3 -23.13 36.28 10.78
CA LYS A 3 -23.55 35.20 9.86
C LYS A 3 -23.40 35.59 8.39
N LEU A 4 -22.33 36.30 8.01
CA LEU A 4 -22.22 36.86 6.66
C LEU A 4 -20.84 36.73 5.99
N LEU A 5 -20.10 35.65 6.27
CA LEU A 5 -18.76 35.41 5.69
C LEU A 5 -18.53 33.96 5.22
N LEU A 6 -19.58 33.19 4.90
CA LEU A 6 -19.43 31.80 4.42
C LEU A 6 -19.84 31.54 2.96
N ALA A 7 -20.20 32.57 2.19
CA ALA A 7 -20.78 32.38 0.84
C ALA A 7 -19.87 32.77 -0.34
N SER A 8 -18.59 33.11 -0.11
CA SER A 8 -17.71 33.65 -1.18
C SER A 8 -16.31 33.02 -1.27
N VAL A 9 -16.07 31.86 -0.64
CA VAL A 9 -14.82 31.07 -0.79
C VAL A 9 -15.04 29.86 -1.71
N ALA A 10 -15.86 30.03 -2.75
CA ALA A 10 -15.90 29.12 -3.88
C ALA A 10 -15.22 29.80 -5.06
N ALA A 11 -14.11 29.23 -5.52
CA ALA A 11 -13.25 29.69 -6.61
C ALA A 11 -12.32 30.87 -6.29
N SER A 12 -11.14 30.58 -5.73
CA SER A 12 -9.82 31.18 -6.06
C SER A 12 -8.78 30.78 -5.01
N GLY A 13 -7.75 30.04 -5.41
CA GLY A 13 -6.45 29.96 -4.71
C GLY A 13 -6.46 29.37 -3.30
N LEU A 14 -6.05 28.10 -3.19
CA LEU A 14 -5.50 27.53 -1.96
C LEU A 14 -4.25 28.32 -1.55
N ALA A 15 -4.44 29.41 -0.82
CA ALA A 15 -3.40 30.10 -0.08
C ALA A 15 -3.76 30.01 1.40
N PHE A 16 -3.49 28.85 2.00
CA PHE A 16 -3.52 28.73 3.45
C PHE A 16 -2.31 29.49 4.03
N ALA A 17 -2.49 30.76 4.38
CA ALA A 17 -1.63 31.40 5.36
C ALA A 17 -2.03 30.89 6.75
N ALA A 18 -1.64 29.67 7.09
CA ALA A 18 -1.73 29.17 8.45
C ALA A 18 -0.55 29.74 9.24
N ALA A 19 -0.83 30.38 10.38
CA ALA A 19 0.19 30.62 11.40
C ALA A 19 0.81 29.26 11.81
N PRO A 20 2.10 29.19 12.16
CA PRO A 20 2.69 27.94 12.61
C PRO A 20 2.03 27.55 13.94
N ALA A 21 1.00 26.70 13.87
CA ALA A 21 0.52 25.96 15.02
C ALA A 21 1.63 24.97 15.36
N HIS A 22 2.26 25.17 16.51
CA HIS A 22 3.26 24.25 17.04
C HIS A 22 2.51 23.02 17.53
N ALA A 23 2.37 22.04 16.65
CA ALA A 23 1.78 20.77 16.98
C ALA A 23 2.93 19.78 17.17
N ASP A 24 3.02 19.19 18.37
CA ASP A 24 3.99 18.14 18.63
C ASP A 24 3.73 16.99 17.64
N ILE A 25 4.79 16.45 17.04
CA ILE A 25 4.69 15.35 16.09
C ILE A 25 4.87 14.07 16.88
N ASP A 26 3.85 13.22 16.85
CA ASP A 26 3.95 11.88 17.38
C ASP A 26 4.68 11.03 16.33
N LEU A 27 5.88 10.55 16.67
CA LEU A 27 6.65 9.65 15.83
C LEU A 27 6.30 8.19 16.17
N GLU A 28 5.98 7.41 15.15
CA GLU A 28 5.74 5.99 15.24
C GLU A 28 6.86 5.21 14.55
N LEU A 29 7.36 4.18 15.22
CA LEU A 29 8.25 3.19 14.67
C LEU A 29 7.67 1.81 14.96
N GLY A 30 7.60 1.00 13.92
CA GLY A 30 7.10 -0.37 14.02
C GLY A 30 7.50 -1.20 12.80
N GLY A 31 6.74 -2.25 12.55
CA GLY A 31 6.95 -3.15 11.42
C GLY A 31 6.52 -4.56 11.76
N TYR A 32 6.91 -5.52 10.92
CA TYR A 32 6.64 -6.92 11.13
C TYR A 32 7.78 -7.82 10.65
N PHE A 33 7.77 -9.05 11.17
CA PHE A 33 8.54 -10.17 10.65
C PHE A 33 7.58 -11.35 10.45
N LYS A 34 7.57 -11.91 9.24
CA LYS A 34 6.84 -13.12 8.87
C LYS A 34 7.87 -14.17 8.46
N GLY A 35 7.69 -15.41 8.91
CA GLY A 35 8.63 -16.49 8.60
C GLY A 35 7.92 -17.83 8.52
N TYR A 36 8.20 -18.59 7.47
CA TYR A 36 7.55 -19.85 7.14
C TYR A 36 8.58 -20.91 6.76
N GLY A 37 8.42 -22.12 7.29
CA GLY A 37 9.06 -23.31 6.74
C GLY A 37 8.09 -23.97 5.75
N VAL A 38 8.49 -24.04 4.48
CA VAL A 38 7.62 -24.48 3.39
C VAL A 38 8.18 -25.76 2.79
N TYR A 39 7.32 -26.75 2.55
CA TYR A 39 7.65 -27.91 1.73
C TYR A 39 6.80 -27.92 0.47
N VAL A 40 7.43 -27.89 -0.71
CA VAL A 40 6.78 -27.94 -2.02
C VAL A 40 7.35 -29.07 -2.85
N SER A 41 6.47 -29.83 -3.48
CA SER A 41 6.78 -30.72 -4.60
C SER A 41 6.10 -30.13 -5.82
N GLN A 42 6.87 -29.57 -6.75
CA GLN A 42 6.36 -28.95 -7.97
C GLN A 42 6.95 -29.61 -9.21
N ASP A 43 6.21 -29.63 -10.32
CA ASP A 43 6.73 -30.15 -11.57
C ASP A 43 7.71 -29.16 -12.21
N GLU A 44 8.97 -29.55 -12.36
CA GLU A 44 10.00 -28.71 -12.97
C GLU A 44 10.18 -28.96 -14.47
N SER A 45 10.57 -27.89 -15.18
CA SER A 45 11.03 -27.98 -16.56
C SER A 45 12.33 -28.79 -16.66
N ALA A 46 12.50 -29.51 -17.77
CA ALA A 46 13.63 -30.40 -17.97
C ALA A 46 14.99 -29.70 -17.76
N GLY A 47 15.83 -30.25 -16.89
CA GLY A 47 17.15 -29.72 -16.58
C GLY A 47 17.18 -28.73 -15.41
N ASN A 48 16.03 -28.37 -14.83
CA ASN A 48 15.93 -27.58 -13.60
C ASN A 48 15.63 -28.48 -12.40
N SER A 49 16.03 -28.03 -11.22
CA SER A 49 15.69 -28.66 -9.94
C SER A 49 15.77 -27.61 -8.84
N VAL A 50 14.79 -27.65 -7.93
CA VAL A 50 14.76 -26.83 -6.71
C VAL A 50 14.71 -27.73 -5.48
N ASN A 51 15.09 -27.18 -4.34
CA ASN A 51 14.92 -27.88 -3.07
C ASN A 51 13.43 -27.92 -2.72
N ASN A 52 12.96 -29.09 -2.26
CA ASN A 52 11.57 -29.23 -1.84
C ASN A 52 11.27 -28.56 -0.50
N PHE A 53 12.27 -28.15 0.26
CA PHE A 53 12.10 -27.44 1.53
C PHE A 53 12.81 -26.10 1.47
N ASP A 54 12.12 -25.06 1.93
CA ASP A 54 12.64 -23.71 2.01
C ASP A 54 12.18 -23.00 3.30
N ILE A 55 12.95 -21.99 3.71
CA ILE A 55 12.57 -21.04 4.74
C ILE A 55 12.39 -19.70 4.06
N VAL A 56 11.13 -19.27 3.95
CA VAL A 56 10.75 -18.01 3.33
C VAL A 56 10.36 -17.02 4.42
N ARG A 57 10.68 -15.75 4.20
CA ARG A 57 10.47 -14.68 5.17
C ARG A 57 10.15 -13.37 4.47
N ASP A 58 9.42 -12.53 5.17
CA ASP A 58 9.04 -11.18 4.73
C ASP A 58 9.10 -10.25 5.95
N THR A 59 10.00 -9.28 5.89
CA THR A 59 10.30 -8.37 7.00
C THR A 59 10.23 -6.94 6.51
N GLU A 60 9.53 -6.13 7.28
CA GLU A 60 9.30 -4.73 6.95
C GLU A 60 9.38 -3.87 8.20
N LEU A 61 9.90 -2.66 8.03
CA LEU A 61 9.92 -1.62 9.05
C LEU A 61 9.16 -0.41 8.52
N HIS A 62 8.31 0.17 9.36
CA HIS A 62 7.63 1.42 9.02
C HIS A 62 8.00 2.55 9.97
N VAL A 63 8.08 3.75 9.43
CA VAL A 63 8.31 4.99 10.17
C VAL A 63 7.19 5.94 9.80
N GLY A 64 6.38 6.28 10.79
CA GLY A 64 5.25 7.18 10.65
C GLY A 64 5.43 8.41 11.53
N GLY A 65 4.77 9.49 11.15
CA GLY A 65 4.56 10.61 12.07
C GLY A 65 3.34 11.40 11.68
N GLU A 66 2.54 11.77 12.68
CA GLU A 66 1.36 12.61 12.46
C GLU A 66 1.19 13.68 13.53
N THR A 67 0.40 14.69 13.19
CA THR A 67 -0.04 15.70 14.13
C THR A 67 -1.40 16.26 13.73
N THR A 68 -2.20 16.65 14.72
CA THR A 68 -3.50 17.30 14.49
C THR A 68 -3.42 18.76 14.88
N LEU A 69 -3.69 19.63 13.92
CA LEU A 69 -3.66 21.08 14.08
C LEU A 69 -4.92 21.57 14.80
N ASP A 70 -4.86 22.77 15.39
CA ASP A 70 -5.98 23.39 16.14
C ASP A 70 -7.28 23.54 15.33
N ASN A 71 -7.19 23.56 14.00
CA ASN A 71 -8.33 23.64 13.09
C ASN A 71 -8.97 22.26 12.79
N GLY A 72 -8.50 21.19 13.42
CA GLY A 72 -8.97 19.82 13.22
C GLY A 72 -8.43 19.13 11.96
N LEU A 73 -7.46 19.71 11.27
CA LEU A 73 -6.73 19.07 10.18
C LEU A 73 -5.63 18.18 10.76
N THR A 74 -5.66 16.89 10.45
CA THR A 74 -4.55 15.97 10.71
C THR A 74 -3.63 15.93 9.49
N VAL A 75 -2.33 16.00 9.73
CA VAL A 75 -1.28 15.90 8.71
C VAL A 75 -0.30 14.82 9.16
N GLY A 76 0.04 13.89 8.27
CA GLY A 76 1.01 12.86 8.58
C GLY A 76 1.84 12.43 7.37
N ALA A 77 2.91 11.70 7.64
CA ALA A 77 3.75 11.03 6.67
C ALA A 77 4.06 9.61 7.13
N HIS A 78 4.23 8.70 6.18
CA HIS A 78 4.49 7.29 6.43
C HIS A 78 5.49 6.77 5.39
N VAL A 79 6.46 5.99 5.84
CA VAL A 79 7.48 5.38 4.99
C VAL A 79 7.72 3.95 5.42
N GLU A 80 7.69 3.02 4.47
CA GLU A 80 7.94 1.60 4.69
C GLU A 80 9.22 1.15 4.00
N PHE A 81 9.93 0.24 4.67
CA PHE A 81 11.20 -0.33 4.22
C PHE A 81 11.13 -1.84 4.28
N LYS A 82 11.21 -2.49 3.11
CA LYS A 82 11.44 -3.94 3.04
C LYS A 82 12.89 -4.24 3.37
N VAL A 83 13.10 -5.08 4.38
CA VAL A 83 14.43 -5.43 4.90
C VAL A 83 15.03 -6.63 4.16
N ASP A 84 14.17 -7.39 3.46
CA ASP A 84 14.49 -8.71 2.89
C ASP A 84 14.60 -8.72 1.36
N GLY A 85 14.93 -7.57 0.75
CA GLY A 85 15.11 -7.47 -0.70
C GLY A 85 16.09 -8.52 -1.24
N GLU A 86 15.82 -9.01 -2.46
CA GLU A 86 16.48 -10.17 -3.09
C GLU A 86 18.02 -10.07 -3.14
N ASP A 87 18.58 -8.86 -3.10
CA ASP A 87 20.02 -8.58 -3.10
C ASP A 87 20.57 -8.12 -1.72
N GLY A 88 19.84 -8.35 -0.63
CA GLY A 88 20.23 -7.90 0.72
C GLY A 88 20.18 -6.38 0.90
N SER A 89 19.50 -5.68 -0.01
CA SER A 89 19.29 -4.23 0.04
C SER A 89 17.93 -3.92 0.65
N ALA A 90 17.89 -2.98 1.58
CA ALA A 90 16.63 -2.42 2.06
C ALA A 90 16.02 -1.54 0.96
N GLY A 91 14.79 -1.83 0.56
CA GLY A 91 14.05 -1.07 -0.45
C GLY A 91 12.95 -0.23 0.18
N ASN A 92 12.70 0.96 -0.35
CA ASN A 92 11.46 1.67 -0.04
C ASN A 92 10.29 0.93 -0.68
N ASP A 93 9.28 0.59 0.11
CA ASP A 93 8.06 -0.05 -0.41
C ASP A 93 6.97 0.99 -0.60
N GLU A 94 6.68 1.78 0.44
CA GLU A 94 5.73 2.89 0.40
C GLU A 94 6.33 4.15 1.02
N SER A 95 5.91 5.31 0.51
CA SER A 95 6.35 6.62 0.99
C SER A 95 5.34 7.68 0.59
N TYR A 96 4.57 8.16 1.55
CA TYR A 96 3.50 9.11 1.28
C TYR A 96 3.25 10.07 2.44
N ALA A 97 2.62 11.19 2.11
CA ALA A 97 2.04 12.11 3.07
C ALA A 97 0.51 12.07 2.96
N TYR A 98 -0.18 12.43 4.03
CA TYR A 98 -1.64 12.51 4.02
C TYR A 98 -2.17 13.68 4.84
N PHE A 99 -3.37 14.08 4.45
CA PHE A 99 -4.18 15.09 5.10
C PHE A 99 -5.55 14.49 5.39
N SER A 100 -6.06 14.65 6.59
CA SER A 100 -7.39 14.14 6.93
C SER A 100 -8.19 15.07 7.84
N GLY A 101 -9.50 14.92 7.80
CA GLY A 101 -10.46 15.61 8.64
C GLY A 101 -11.88 15.10 8.40
N ASN A 102 -12.89 15.87 8.83
CA ASN A 102 -14.29 15.47 8.68
C ASN A 102 -14.76 15.30 7.22
N TRP A 103 -13.97 15.78 6.26
CA TRP A 103 -14.22 15.68 4.82
C TRP A 103 -13.59 14.43 4.19
N GLY A 104 -12.86 13.62 4.96
CA GLY A 104 -12.20 12.40 4.48
C GLY A 104 -10.68 12.50 4.60
N ARG A 105 -9.97 11.78 3.72
CA ARG A 105 -8.52 11.70 3.69
C ARG A 105 -8.00 11.83 2.27
N VAL A 106 -6.92 12.58 2.07
CA VAL A 106 -6.11 12.57 0.85
C VAL A 106 -4.74 12.00 1.19
N ASN A 107 -4.28 11.01 0.42
CA ASN A 107 -2.91 10.53 0.40
C ASN A 107 -2.21 11.07 -0.85
N PHE A 108 -0.93 11.39 -0.72
CA PHE A 108 -0.05 11.87 -1.77
C PHE A 108 1.31 11.18 -1.69
N GLY A 109 1.68 10.43 -2.72
CA GLY A 109 2.95 9.71 -2.82
C GLY A 109 2.76 8.27 -3.26
N ASN A 110 3.70 7.42 -2.85
CA ASN A 110 3.73 6.00 -3.14
C ASN A 110 2.99 5.23 -2.04
N GLU A 111 1.77 4.83 -2.33
CA GLU A 111 0.83 4.10 -1.46
C GLU A 111 -0.21 3.46 -2.38
N ASP A 112 -0.86 2.38 -1.98
CA ASP A 112 -1.88 1.73 -2.78
C ASP A 112 -3.04 2.65 -3.22
N GLY A 113 -3.63 2.29 -4.37
CA GLY A 113 -4.79 3.00 -4.92
C GLY A 113 -6.08 2.71 -4.15
N ALA A 114 -7.09 3.56 -4.30
CA ALA A 114 -8.42 3.40 -3.72
C ALA A 114 -9.08 2.07 -4.11
N GLY A 115 -8.74 1.53 -5.29
CA GLY A 115 -9.16 0.19 -5.70
C GLY A 115 -8.72 -0.85 -4.69
N TYR A 116 -7.42 -0.90 -4.39
CA TYR A 116 -6.85 -1.79 -3.38
C TYR A 116 -7.32 -1.45 -1.96
N LEU A 117 -7.25 -0.18 -1.55
CA LEU A 117 -7.55 0.25 -0.18
C LEU A 117 -9.02 0.01 0.24
N LEU A 118 -9.95 -0.02 -0.72
CA LEU A 118 -11.38 -0.25 -0.46
C LEU A 118 -11.86 -1.64 -0.90
N GLN A 119 -10.98 -2.47 -1.47
CA GLN A 119 -11.40 -3.79 -1.91
C GLN A 119 -11.75 -4.68 -0.73
N VAL A 120 -12.58 -5.67 -1.02
CA VAL A 120 -12.92 -6.74 -0.11
C VAL A 120 -12.73 -8.06 -0.84
N ALA A 121 -12.17 -9.05 -0.15
CA ALA A 121 -12.04 -10.39 -0.69
C ALA A 121 -12.70 -11.41 0.24
N ALA A 122 -12.80 -12.65 -0.25
CA ALA A 122 -13.22 -13.77 0.57
C ALA A 122 -12.26 -13.96 1.75
N PRO A 123 -12.73 -14.53 2.88
CA PRO A 123 -11.85 -14.88 3.99
C PRO A 123 -10.72 -15.81 3.53
N SER A 124 -9.51 -15.52 4.00
CA SER A 124 -8.29 -16.30 3.76
C SER A 124 -8.02 -17.23 4.95
N ALA A 125 -7.42 -18.40 4.70
CA ALA A 125 -6.93 -19.27 5.77
C ALA A 125 -5.66 -18.69 6.43
N ASP A 126 -4.78 -18.10 5.63
CA ASP A 126 -3.63 -17.30 6.04
C ASP A 126 -3.45 -16.15 5.05
N SER A 127 -3.66 -14.91 5.50
CA SER A 127 -3.61 -13.73 4.64
C SER A 127 -2.27 -13.54 3.92
N ASN A 128 -1.18 -14.18 4.36
CA ASN A 128 0.11 -14.11 3.69
C ASN A 128 0.27 -15.14 2.55
N LEU A 129 -0.58 -16.16 2.49
CA LEU A 129 -0.56 -17.24 1.51
C LEU A 129 -1.75 -17.22 0.55
N ASP A 130 -2.96 -16.95 1.07
CA ASP A 130 -4.21 -16.94 0.30
C ASP A 130 -5.06 -15.68 0.54
N GLY A 131 -4.42 -14.61 1.01
CA GLY A 131 -5.03 -13.30 1.21
C GLY A 131 -5.22 -12.49 -0.07
N ILE A 132 -5.64 -11.25 0.12
CA ILE A 132 -5.78 -10.26 -0.94
C ILE A 132 -4.47 -10.06 -1.68
N ARG A 133 -3.39 -9.83 -0.93
CA ARG A 133 -2.02 -9.73 -1.42
C ARG A 133 -1.20 -10.83 -0.77
N GLN A 134 -0.57 -11.66 -1.59
CA GLN A 134 0.19 -12.81 -1.11
C GLN A 134 1.66 -12.44 -0.93
N TYR A 135 2.09 -12.33 0.33
CA TYR A 135 3.46 -11.96 0.69
C TYR A 135 4.45 -13.14 0.64
N VAL A 136 3.93 -14.37 0.71
CA VAL A 136 4.76 -15.58 0.72
C VAL A 136 4.41 -16.45 -0.48
N GLN A 137 5.34 -16.58 -1.43
CA GLN A 137 5.19 -17.38 -2.65
C GLN A 137 5.96 -18.71 -2.52
N PRO A 138 5.30 -19.83 -2.22
CA PRO A 138 5.98 -21.10 -1.99
C PRO A 138 6.39 -21.83 -3.29
N PHE A 139 5.83 -21.44 -4.43
CA PHE A 139 6.10 -22.05 -5.73
C PHE A 139 7.09 -21.22 -6.55
N ASN A 140 8.05 -21.88 -7.18
CA ASN A 140 8.92 -21.24 -8.16
C ASN A 140 8.32 -21.35 -9.57
N TYR A 141 7.55 -20.34 -9.96
CA TYR A 141 6.89 -20.29 -11.27
C TYR A 141 7.86 -20.21 -12.45
N GLY A 142 9.06 -19.64 -12.24
CA GLY A 142 10.06 -19.43 -13.31
C GLY A 142 10.65 -20.72 -13.88
N ILE A 143 10.61 -21.81 -13.12
CA ILE A 143 11.12 -23.12 -13.56
C ILE A 143 10.02 -24.18 -13.74
N MET A 144 8.76 -23.83 -13.46
CA MET A 144 7.64 -24.76 -13.54
C MET A 144 7.48 -25.24 -14.99
N GLY A 145 7.12 -26.52 -15.19
CA GLY A 145 6.94 -27.12 -16.52
C GLY A 145 5.74 -26.58 -17.34
N THR A 146 5.36 -25.31 -17.15
CA THR A 146 4.20 -24.67 -17.77
C THR A 146 4.49 -23.99 -19.10
N PRO A 147 3.46 -23.75 -19.94
CA PRO A 147 3.64 -22.96 -21.17
C PRO A 147 4.20 -21.57 -20.85
N ALA A 148 5.19 -21.10 -21.63
CA ALA A 148 5.94 -19.86 -21.36
C ALA A 148 5.06 -18.62 -21.13
N GLY A 149 3.95 -18.49 -21.86
CA GLY A 149 3.03 -17.36 -21.69
C GLY A 149 2.29 -17.34 -20.35
N LEU A 150 2.08 -18.50 -19.72
CA LEU A 150 1.49 -18.59 -18.38
C LEU A 150 2.51 -18.21 -17.31
N THR A 151 3.76 -18.68 -17.43
CA THR A 151 4.84 -18.33 -16.51
C THR A 151 5.05 -16.81 -16.47
N THR A 152 5.11 -16.14 -17.62
CA THR A 152 5.25 -14.67 -17.65
C THR A 152 4.07 -13.97 -16.99
N ALA A 153 2.83 -14.41 -17.24
CA ALA A 153 1.64 -13.79 -16.64
C ALA A 153 1.63 -13.93 -15.11
N VAL A 154 1.97 -15.11 -14.60
CA VAL A 154 1.99 -15.40 -13.16
C VAL A 154 3.15 -14.68 -12.45
N THR A 155 4.35 -14.69 -13.05
CA THR A 155 5.52 -14.03 -12.46
C THR A 155 5.41 -12.50 -12.50
N ALA A 156 4.78 -11.94 -13.52
CA ALA A 156 4.63 -10.48 -13.66
C ALA A 156 3.38 -9.92 -12.96
N GLY A 157 2.29 -10.69 -12.90
CA GLY A 157 0.99 -10.20 -12.41
C GLY A 157 0.47 -10.88 -11.14
N GLY A 158 1.24 -11.79 -10.53
CA GLY A 158 0.82 -12.51 -9.34
C GLY A 158 -0.31 -13.52 -9.58
N LEU A 159 -0.66 -14.25 -8.52
CA LEU A 159 -1.84 -15.11 -8.44
C LEU A 159 -2.63 -14.75 -7.18
N ASP A 160 -2.99 -13.48 -7.06
CA ASP A 160 -3.73 -12.97 -5.92
C ASP A 160 -4.99 -12.22 -6.35
N TYR A 161 -5.62 -11.54 -5.40
CA TYR A 161 -6.86 -10.80 -5.61
C TYR A 161 -6.64 -9.30 -5.51
N ASP A 162 -5.39 -8.85 -5.62
CA ASP A 162 -5.10 -7.45 -5.38
C ASP A 162 -5.54 -6.58 -6.57
N MET A 163 -6.07 -5.41 -6.23
CA MET A 163 -6.39 -4.37 -7.20
C MET A 163 -5.27 -3.34 -7.22
N ASP A 164 -4.04 -3.80 -7.42
CA ASP A 164 -2.81 -3.03 -7.26
C ASP A 164 -2.24 -2.48 -8.59
N ILE A 165 -3.05 -2.35 -9.65
CA ILE A 165 -2.64 -1.92 -11.01
C ILE A 165 -1.71 -0.69 -11.05
N ALA A 166 -1.69 0.16 -10.01
CA ALA A 166 -0.77 1.27 -9.85
C ALA A 166 -0.01 1.28 -8.51
N GLY A 167 0.14 0.15 -7.82
CA GLY A 167 0.58 0.03 -6.42
C GLY A 167 1.85 0.83 -6.12
N LYS A 168 2.91 0.61 -6.91
CA LYS A 168 4.23 1.23 -6.70
C LYS A 168 4.46 2.56 -7.41
N THR A 169 3.41 3.29 -7.78
CA THR A 169 3.54 4.56 -8.51
C THR A 169 3.08 5.75 -7.67
N ASP A 170 3.65 6.93 -7.90
CA ASP A 170 3.20 8.13 -7.20
C ASP A 170 1.78 8.49 -7.59
N LYS A 171 0.92 8.68 -6.58
CA LYS A 171 -0.50 8.93 -6.79
C LYS A 171 -1.11 9.89 -5.79
N ILE A 172 -2.26 10.41 -6.19
CA ILE A 172 -3.17 11.13 -5.30
C ILE A 172 -4.38 10.24 -5.08
N THR A 173 -4.64 9.87 -3.83
CA THR A 173 -5.78 9.05 -3.45
C THR A 173 -6.68 9.84 -2.50
N TYR A 174 -7.96 9.93 -2.80
CA TYR A 174 -8.98 10.49 -1.91
C TYR A 174 -9.90 9.38 -1.41
N LEU A 175 -10.15 9.37 -0.09
CA LEU A 175 -11.11 8.50 0.57
C LEU A 175 -12.15 9.37 1.29
N SER A 176 -13.43 9.19 0.97
CA SER A 176 -14.51 9.89 1.68
C SER A 176 -14.62 9.40 3.13
N PRO A 177 -15.28 10.16 4.02
CA PRO A 177 -15.79 9.60 5.27
C PRO A 177 -16.76 8.45 4.99
N ILE A 178 -16.95 7.59 6.00
CA ILE A 178 -17.96 6.54 5.95
C ILE A 178 -19.32 7.16 6.33
N PHE A 179 -20.27 7.13 5.39
CA PHE A 179 -21.63 7.61 5.60
C PHE A 179 -22.61 6.44 5.52
N SER A 180 -23.21 6.08 6.67
CA SER A 180 -24.18 4.98 6.76
C SER A 180 -23.65 3.64 6.19
N GLY A 181 -22.35 3.40 6.32
CA GLY A 181 -21.68 2.21 5.80
C GLY A 181 -21.19 2.32 4.36
N PHE A 182 -21.40 3.46 3.69
CA PHE A 182 -20.88 3.71 2.34
C PHE A 182 -19.62 4.58 2.39
N GLN A 183 -18.65 4.22 1.55
CA GLN A 183 -17.42 4.97 1.34
C GLN A 183 -17.09 4.97 -0.15
N VAL A 184 -16.55 6.09 -0.63
CA VAL A 184 -16.06 6.22 -2.01
C VAL A 184 -14.59 6.58 -1.97
N GLY A 185 -13.82 5.96 -2.85
CA GLY A 185 -12.42 6.27 -3.06
C GLY A 185 -12.12 6.53 -4.52
N LEU A 186 -11.16 7.41 -4.77
CA LEU A 186 -10.69 7.76 -6.11
C LEU A 186 -9.17 7.90 -6.05
N SER A 187 -8.47 7.33 -7.03
CA SER A 187 -7.03 7.51 -7.19
C SER A 187 -6.69 7.98 -8.58
N TYR A 188 -5.67 8.82 -8.66
CA TYR A 188 -5.08 9.27 -9.91
C TYR A 188 -3.55 9.16 -9.81
N SER A 189 -3.00 8.29 -10.63
CA SER A 189 -1.57 8.20 -10.90
C SER A 189 -1.29 8.94 -12.21
N PRO A 190 -0.51 10.03 -12.22
CA PRO A 190 -0.14 10.74 -13.45
C PRO A 190 0.73 9.90 -14.37
N ASP A 191 1.50 8.97 -13.79
CA ASP A 191 2.36 8.02 -14.48
C ASP A 191 2.27 6.66 -13.77
N THR A 192 2.37 5.59 -14.53
CA THR A 192 2.43 4.21 -14.02
C THR A 192 3.68 3.47 -14.47
N ASP A 193 4.55 4.12 -15.25
CA ASP A 193 5.75 3.53 -15.84
C ASP A 193 6.98 3.98 -15.02
N ALA A 194 7.22 3.34 -13.87
CA ALA A 194 8.43 3.55 -13.05
C ALA A 194 9.36 2.33 -13.11
#